data_AF-A0A4Y7L307-F1
#
_entry.id   AF-A0A4Y7L307-F1
#
_cell.length_a   1.000
_cell.length_b   1.000
_cell.length_c   1.000
_cell.angle_alpha   90.00
_cell.angle_beta   90.00
_cell.angle_gamma   90.00
#
_symmetry.space_group_name_H-M   'P 1'
#
loop_
_entity.id
_entity.type
_entity.pdbx_description
1 polymer ?
#
loop_
_entity_poly.entity_id
_entity_poly.type
_entity_poly.pdbx_seq_one_letter_code
_entity_poly.pdbx_strand_id
1 'polypeptide(L)'
;NSIRILPIASLQHLLKGRFRGTFSGSPPLRGFGVFKAIAEDKDCHRFTVMAGYSTLTDAPNGDSNIHSKPLRTYQVVVAATRNMGIGKDGKLPWRLPSDLKFFKEITMGTSDPSKKNAVVMGRKTWESIPMEYRPLPGRLNVVLTRSGSFDIATAENVISCSSIVSALELLAASPYCLSVEKVFVIGGGQVLREALNAPGCDAIHFTEIENNIECDTFIPPVDSAIYKPWYSSFPRVENNIRHYFVTYVRLKSSLESVVENEVTFDNNKDSSKSETEKFTFLPKMIFERHEEYNYLNLVQDIISNGNTKDDRTGTGTLSKFGSQMRFNLRKSFPLLTTKKVFWRAVVEELLWFISGSTNAKVLQQKGIHIWDGNASRDYLDRQLLIYSSYSALSNNTGKRVTWDPYMGSNGDTLVLDYSWQGFDQLIDVIEKIKNKPDDRRIILSAWNPSDLSLVALPPCHMFAQFYVANGELSCQMYQRSADMGLGVPFNIASYSLLTCMIAHVCDLVPGDFIHVIGDAHVYKTHVRPLQKQLRKLPRPFPTLEISPEKKDIDSFVATDFKLMDYDPHQKIEMKMAV
;
A
#
# COMPACT_ATOMS: atom_id res chain seq x y z
N ASN A 1 0.81 52.32 18.36
CA ASN A 1 0.89 51.44 19.54
C ASN A 1 0.99 50.00 19.06
N SER A 2 2.03 49.58 18.33
CA SER A 2 3.48 49.62 18.61
C SER A 2 3.85 48.81 19.84
N ILE A 3 4.93 48.01 19.70
CA ILE A 3 5.81 47.41 20.73
C ILE A 3 5.49 45.92 21.03
N ARG A 4 6.40 44.95 20.89
CA ARG A 4 7.84 44.92 20.50
C ARG A 4 8.19 43.48 20.09
N ILE A 5 8.79 43.33 18.91
CA ILE A 5 9.77 42.27 18.63
C ILE A 5 11.13 42.93 18.93
N LEU A 6 11.92 42.34 19.83
CA LEU A 6 13.33 42.70 20.04
C LEU A 6 14.20 41.49 19.64
N PRO A 7 15.24 41.70 18.82
CA PRO A 7 16.08 40.61 18.34
C PRO A 7 17.55 40.74 18.82
N ILE A 8 18.34 39.71 18.46
CA ILE A 8 19.81 39.70 18.24
C ILE A 8 20.75 39.38 19.44
N ALA A 9 21.26 38.14 19.34
CA ALA A 9 22.66 37.68 19.35
C ALA A 9 23.58 37.86 20.57
N SER A 10 24.34 36.79 20.85
CA SER A 10 25.80 36.81 21.04
C SER A 10 26.35 35.38 21.00
N LEU A 11 27.14 35.03 19.98
CA LEU A 11 28.50 34.47 20.11
C LEU A 11 29.03 34.06 18.71
N GLN A 12 29.80 34.95 18.09
CA GLN A 12 30.82 34.61 17.11
C GLN A 12 32.12 35.27 17.57
N HIS A 13 33.17 34.48 17.77
CA HIS A 13 34.54 34.91 17.49
C HIS A 13 35.48 33.70 17.34
N LEU A 14 36.46 33.89 16.43
CA LEU A 14 37.62 33.06 16.04
C LEU A 14 37.30 32.04 14.91
N LEU A 15 37.88 32.09 13.69
CA LEU A 15 39.04 32.80 13.15
C LEU A 15 38.87 33.08 11.64
N LYS A 16 39.41 34.22 11.21
CA LYS A 16 39.52 34.71 9.83
C LYS A 16 40.71 34.06 9.12
N GLY A 17 40.57 33.80 7.82
CA GLY A 17 41.66 33.60 6.88
C GLY A 17 41.21 33.95 5.46
N ARG A 18 41.52 35.18 5.02
CA ARG A 18 41.27 35.72 3.66
C ARG A 18 42.22 35.07 2.65
N PHE A 19 41.77 34.93 1.39
CA PHE A 19 42.50 35.48 0.23
C PHE A 19 41.52 35.79 -0.92
N ARG A 20 41.68 36.98 -1.50
CA ARG A 20 40.97 37.54 -2.66
C ARG A 20 41.72 37.18 -3.95
N GLY A 21 40.99 37.08 -5.07
CA GLY A 21 41.55 37.20 -6.42
C GLY A 21 40.48 37.14 -7.50
N THR A 22 40.25 38.26 -8.19
CA THR A 22 39.32 38.49 -9.31
C THR A 22 40.02 38.41 -10.68
N PHE A 23 39.23 38.54 -11.75
CA PHE A 23 39.53 38.68 -13.22
C PHE A 23 39.38 37.37 -14.02
N SER A 24 38.35 37.18 -14.87
CA SER A 24 37.91 37.83 -16.14
C SER A 24 38.46 37.13 -17.39
N GLY A 25 37.60 36.81 -18.36
CA GLY A 25 38.00 36.60 -19.76
C GLY A 25 37.47 35.33 -20.42
N SER A 26 36.42 35.47 -21.25
CA SER A 26 36.24 34.70 -22.49
C SER A 26 37.10 35.37 -23.58
N PRO A 27 37.50 34.74 -24.73
CA PRO A 27 36.66 33.98 -25.67
C PRO A 27 37.40 32.77 -26.36
N PRO A 28 36.81 32.11 -27.40
CA PRO A 28 37.19 30.75 -27.87
C PRO A 28 37.99 30.76 -29.18
N LEU A 29 38.39 29.58 -29.72
CA LEU A 29 38.45 29.25 -31.17
C LEU A 29 39.03 27.85 -31.50
N ARG A 30 38.41 27.23 -32.52
CA ARG A 30 38.92 26.27 -33.55
C ARG A 30 39.30 24.85 -33.08
N GLY A 31 38.90 23.76 -33.73
CA GLY A 31 38.29 23.55 -35.05
C GLY A 31 39.15 22.58 -35.85
N PHE A 32 38.57 21.49 -36.37
CA PHE A 32 39.03 20.80 -37.58
C PHE A 32 37.83 20.12 -38.27
N GLY A 33 37.62 20.49 -39.54
CA GLY A 33 36.78 19.78 -40.51
C GLY A 33 37.42 18.45 -40.92
N VAL A 34 36.80 17.62 -41.76
CA VAL A 34 36.60 17.85 -43.21
C VAL A 34 35.51 16.90 -43.76
N PHE A 35 34.65 17.46 -44.63
CA PHE A 35 33.95 16.98 -45.86
C PHE A 35 33.90 15.48 -46.22
N LYS A 36 32.98 14.93 -47.04
CA LYS A 36 31.69 15.24 -47.70
C LYS A 36 31.54 14.10 -48.73
N ALA A 37 30.40 13.43 -48.86
CA ALA A 37 29.95 12.86 -50.14
C ALA A 37 28.47 12.47 -50.08
N ILE A 38 27.78 12.82 -51.16
CA ILE A 38 26.36 12.68 -51.45
C ILE A 38 26.18 11.43 -52.31
N ALA A 39 25.06 10.72 -52.14
CA ALA A 39 24.36 10.07 -53.25
C ALA A 39 22.88 9.95 -52.90
N GLU A 40 22.06 10.61 -53.71
CA GLU A 40 20.61 10.42 -53.81
C GLU A 40 20.33 9.05 -54.43
N ASP A 41 19.25 8.39 -54.01
CA ASP A 41 18.42 7.70 -54.99
C ASP A 41 16.94 7.75 -54.59
N LYS A 42 16.12 8.08 -55.58
CA LYS A 42 14.66 8.14 -55.52
C LYS A 42 14.15 6.82 -56.03
N ASP A 43 13.15 6.23 -55.39
CA ASP A 43 12.07 5.66 -56.20
C ASP A 43 10.73 5.56 -55.46
N CYS A 44 9.71 5.92 -56.22
CA CYS A 44 8.33 6.16 -55.82
C CYS A 44 7.47 5.14 -56.54
N HIS A 45 6.80 4.22 -55.84
CA HIS A 45 5.72 3.42 -56.42
C HIS A 45 4.46 3.45 -55.55
N ARG A 46 3.49 4.26 -56.01
CA ARG A 46 2.06 4.06 -55.81
C ARG A 46 1.62 2.84 -56.62
N PHE A 47 0.84 1.93 -56.04
CA PHE A 47 -0.18 1.20 -56.80
C PHE A 47 -1.46 0.94 -55.99
N THR A 48 -2.53 0.94 -56.76
CA THR A 48 -3.95 1.13 -56.45
C THR A 48 -4.66 -0.21 -56.25
N VAL A 49 -5.76 -0.17 -55.50
CA VAL A 49 -6.76 -1.23 -55.30
C VAL A 49 -7.38 -1.70 -56.64
N MET A 50 -7.61 -3.01 -56.78
CA MET A 50 -8.63 -3.56 -57.68
C MET A 50 -9.31 -4.78 -57.04
N ALA A 51 -10.64 -4.76 -57.09
CA ALA A 51 -11.55 -5.80 -56.64
C ALA A 51 -11.60 -6.97 -57.63
N GLY A 52 -11.81 -8.18 -57.12
CA GLY A 52 -12.16 -9.36 -57.90
C GLY A 52 -13.28 -10.13 -57.20
N TYR A 53 -14.47 -10.10 -57.78
CA TYR A 53 -15.59 -10.99 -57.45
C TYR A 53 -15.34 -12.37 -58.05
N SER A 54 -15.53 -13.44 -57.26
CA SER A 54 -15.98 -14.73 -57.80
C SER A 54 -16.92 -15.42 -56.80
N THR A 55 -18.15 -15.66 -57.26
CA THR A 55 -19.20 -16.42 -56.60
C THR A 55 -19.03 -17.90 -56.90
N LEU A 56 -18.91 -18.75 -55.87
CA LEU A 56 -19.34 -20.14 -55.94
C LEU A 56 -20.05 -20.50 -54.63
N THR A 57 -21.27 -20.98 -54.81
CA THR A 57 -22.21 -21.52 -53.83
C THR A 57 -21.68 -22.81 -53.20
N ASP A 58 -21.79 -22.95 -51.88
CA ASP A 58 -22.23 -24.20 -51.22
C ASP A 58 -22.53 -23.92 -49.74
N ALA A 59 -23.62 -24.51 -49.26
CA ALA A 59 -24.05 -24.56 -47.86
C ALA A 59 -24.49 -26.00 -47.55
N PRO A 60 -24.68 -26.42 -46.28
CA PRO A 60 -23.87 -26.18 -45.09
C PRO A 60 -23.46 -27.52 -44.46
N ASN A 61 -22.26 -27.63 -43.87
CA ASN A 61 -21.99 -28.69 -42.89
C ASN A 61 -21.68 -28.06 -41.54
N GLY A 62 -22.60 -28.33 -40.60
CA GLY A 62 -22.49 -27.90 -39.23
C GLY A 62 -21.40 -28.67 -38.52
N ASP A 63 -20.37 -27.93 -38.10
CA ASP A 63 -19.60 -28.23 -36.90
C ASP A 63 -19.24 -26.88 -36.29
N SER A 64 -20.12 -26.35 -35.45
CA SER A 64 -19.90 -25.11 -34.73
C SER A 64 -18.95 -25.37 -33.55
N ASN A 65 -17.67 -25.60 -33.86
CA ASN A 65 -16.62 -25.22 -32.93
C ASN A 65 -16.61 -23.69 -32.88
N ILE A 66 -17.38 -23.12 -31.95
CA ILE A 66 -17.31 -21.70 -31.61
C ILE A 66 -15.92 -21.49 -31.00
N HIS A 67 -14.93 -21.23 -31.85
CA HIS A 67 -13.71 -20.56 -31.43
C HIS A 67 -14.14 -19.17 -30.94
N SER A 68 -14.37 -19.04 -29.62
CA SER A 68 -14.63 -17.74 -29.01
C SER A 68 -13.45 -16.84 -29.36
N LYS A 69 -13.70 -15.76 -30.09
CA LYS A 69 -12.65 -14.79 -30.42
C LYS A 69 -11.96 -14.34 -29.13
N PRO A 70 -10.63 -14.17 -29.13
CA PRO A 70 -9.93 -13.73 -27.94
C PRO A 70 -10.44 -12.34 -27.53
N LEU A 71 -10.85 -12.22 -26.26
CA LEU A 71 -11.29 -10.96 -25.67
C LEU A 71 -10.13 -10.36 -24.88
N ARG A 72 -9.92 -9.06 -25.07
CA ARG A 72 -8.97 -8.31 -24.26
C ARG A 72 -9.54 -8.04 -22.87
N THR A 73 -8.73 -8.15 -21.82
CA THR A 73 -9.10 -7.70 -20.49
C THR A 73 -9.03 -6.17 -20.39
N TYR A 74 -9.64 -5.61 -19.35
CA TYR A 74 -9.71 -4.17 -19.15
C TYR A 74 -9.72 -3.78 -17.67
N GLN A 75 -9.58 -2.48 -17.43
CA GLN A 75 -9.66 -1.88 -16.11
C GLN A 75 -10.77 -0.83 -16.10
N VAL A 76 -11.40 -0.59 -14.96
CA VAL A 76 -12.41 0.47 -14.82
C VAL A 76 -11.79 1.68 -14.16
N VAL A 77 -12.16 2.88 -14.61
CA VAL A 77 -11.85 4.14 -13.91
C VAL A 77 -13.16 4.86 -13.63
N VAL A 78 -13.43 5.13 -12.36
CA VAL A 78 -14.72 5.70 -11.94
C VAL A 78 -14.58 6.56 -10.69
N ALA A 79 -15.39 7.61 -10.61
CA ALA A 79 -15.61 8.39 -9.40
C ALA A 79 -17.07 8.24 -8.98
N ALA A 80 -17.32 7.93 -7.71
CA ALA A 80 -18.69 7.78 -7.22
C ALA A 80 -18.85 8.18 -5.76
N THR A 81 -20.07 8.58 -5.39
CA THR A 81 -20.46 8.80 -3.99
C THR A 81 -20.57 7.48 -3.22
N ARG A 82 -20.72 7.55 -1.89
CA ARG A 82 -21.01 6.38 -1.03
C ARG A 82 -22.20 5.55 -1.49
N ASN A 83 -23.21 6.18 -2.10
CA ASN A 83 -24.40 5.52 -2.64
C ASN A 83 -24.21 5.08 -4.11
N MET A 84 -22.97 5.01 -4.59
CA MET A 84 -22.61 4.64 -5.97
C MET A 84 -23.21 5.56 -7.03
N GLY A 85 -23.47 6.83 -6.70
CA GLY A 85 -23.92 7.85 -7.63
C GLY A 85 -22.74 8.43 -8.41
N ILE A 86 -22.86 8.52 -9.74
CA ILE A 86 -21.79 8.96 -10.65
C ILE A 86 -22.11 10.21 -11.47
N GLY A 87 -23.38 10.62 -11.48
CA GLY A 87 -23.86 11.62 -12.43
C GLY A 87 -25.20 12.22 -12.04
N LYS A 88 -25.42 13.46 -12.47
CA LYS A 88 -26.68 14.19 -12.39
C LYS A 88 -26.87 14.99 -13.67
N ASP A 89 -28.03 14.89 -14.31
CA ASP A 89 -28.40 15.62 -15.52
C ASP A 89 -27.36 15.52 -16.65
N GLY A 90 -26.74 14.34 -16.80
CA GLY A 90 -25.72 14.06 -17.81
C GLY A 90 -24.34 14.67 -17.53
N LYS A 91 -24.09 15.18 -16.32
CA LYS A 91 -22.84 15.81 -15.89
C LYS A 91 -22.30 15.17 -14.60
N LEU A 92 -21.03 15.44 -14.31
CA LEU A 92 -20.46 15.15 -12.98
C LEU A 92 -21.04 16.17 -11.98
N PRO A 93 -21.60 15.74 -10.84
CA PRO A 93 -22.21 16.65 -9.86
C PRO A 93 -21.18 17.26 -8.89
N TRP A 94 -19.89 17.07 -9.16
CA TRP A 94 -18.77 17.62 -8.41
C TRP A 94 -17.70 18.18 -9.33
N ARG A 95 -16.80 18.98 -8.75
CA ARG A 95 -15.60 19.48 -9.42
C ARG A 95 -14.37 19.12 -8.59
N LEU A 96 -13.64 18.11 -9.03
CA LEU A 96 -12.44 17.59 -8.36
C LEU A 96 -11.25 17.59 -9.35
N PRO A 97 -10.52 18.71 -9.49
CA PRO A 97 -9.31 18.77 -10.31
C PRO A 97 -8.30 17.65 -10.02
N SER A 98 -8.17 17.24 -8.76
CA SER A 98 -7.27 16.15 -8.36
C SER A 98 -7.72 14.78 -8.89
N ASP A 99 -9.03 14.52 -8.96
CA ASP A 99 -9.62 13.33 -9.60
C ASP A 99 -9.38 13.31 -11.12
N LEU A 100 -9.62 14.44 -11.80
CA LEU A 100 -9.35 14.53 -13.24
C LEU A 100 -7.87 14.34 -13.57
N LYS A 101 -6.97 14.82 -12.68
CA LYS A 101 -5.54 14.56 -12.79
C LYS A 101 -5.23 13.08 -12.63
N PHE A 102 -5.79 12.41 -11.62
CA PHE A 102 -5.64 10.98 -11.40
C PHE A 102 -6.16 10.15 -12.59
N PHE A 103 -7.36 10.44 -13.07
CA PHE A 103 -7.95 9.86 -14.28
C PHE A 103 -7.01 9.99 -15.49
N LYS A 104 -6.47 11.20 -15.72
CA LYS A 104 -5.54 11.47 -16.82
C LYS A 104 -4.26 10.66 -16.68
N GLU A 105 -3.63 10.68 -15.51
CA GLU A 105 -2.37 9.96 -15.26
C GLU A 105 -2.52 8.45 -15.48
N ILE A 106 -3.59 7.84 -14.95
CA ILE A 106 -3.85 6.40 -15.12
C ILE A 106 -4.13 6.06 -16.58
N THR A 107 -5.05 6.79 -17.23
CA THR A 107 -5.50 6.42 -18.57
C THR A 107 -4.48 6.78 -19.64
N MET A 108 -3.53 7.69 -19.39
CA MET A 108 -2.46 8.02 -20.34
C MET A 108 -1.15 7.26 -20.08
N GLY A 109 -0.89 6.83 -18.84
CA GLY A 109 0.39 6.20 -18.49
C GLY A 109 0.59 4.86 -19.18
N THR A 110 1.66 4.74 -19.97
CA THR A 110 2.13 3.50 -20.57
C THR A 110 3.49 3.11 -20.01
N SER A 111 3.75 1.80 -19.95
CA SER A 111 5.08 1.28 -19.67
C SER A 111 5.98 1.33 -20.92
N ASP A 112 5.37 1.21 -22.10
CA ASP A 112 6.02 1.34 -23.41
C ASP A 112 5.68 2.70 -24.05
N PRO A 113 6.67 3.60 -24.23
CA PRO A 113 6.45 4.91 -24.86
C PRO A 113 5.96 4.85 -26.31
N SER A 114 6.13 3.72 -27.00
CA SER A 114 5.65 3.54 -28.38
C SER A 114 4.17 3.18 -28.48
N LYS A 115 3.56 2.81 -27.36
CA LYS A 115 2.15 2.42 -27.26
C LYS A 115 1.30 3.54 -26.68
N LYS A 116 -0.01 3.42 -26.87
CA LYS A 116 -1.03 4.24 -26.21
C LYS A 116 -2.01 3.35 -25.46
N ASN A 117 -2.83 3.92 -24.58
CA ASN A 117 -3.96 3.20 -23.99
C ASN A 117 -5.25 3.49 -24.76
N ALA A 118 -6.25 2.61 -24.58
CA ALA A 118 -7.60 2.81 -25.08
C ALA A 118 -8.56 3.16 -23.95
N VAL A 119 -9.50 4.06 -24.22
CA VAL A 119 -10.62 4.41 -23.31
C VAL A 119 -11.94 4.06 -23.98
N VAL A 120 -12.74 3.23 -23.33
CA VAL A 120 -14.04 2.75 -23.80
C VAL A 120 -15.14 3.48 -23.03
N MET A 121 -16.06 4.10 -23.74
CA MET A 121 -17.15 4.85 -23.14
C MET A 121 -18.46 4.78 -23.92
N GLY A 122 -19.58 4.93 -23.23
CA GLY A 122 -20.89 5.08 -23.88
C GLY A 122 -21.07 6.44 -24.56
N ARG A 123 -21.94 6.51 -25.57
CA ARG A 123 -22.28 7.75 -26.31
C ARG A 123 -22.57 8.96 -25.40
N LYS A 124 -23.39 8.81 -24.36
CA LYS A 124 -23.73 9.92 -23.46
C LYS A 124 -22.52 10.43 -22.67
N THR A 125 -21.60 9.54 -22.28
CA THR A 125 -20.34 9.94 -21.64
C THR A 125 -19.45 10.69 -22.62
N TRP A 126 -19.32 10.18 -23.85
CA TRP A 126 -18.63 10.90 -24.92
C TRP A 126 -19.21 12.30 -25.08
N GLU A 127 -20.53 12.43 -25.21
CA GLU A 127 -21.28 13.69 -25.34
C GLU A 127 -21.13 14.65 -24.14
N SER A 128 -20.83 14.13 -22.94
CA SER A 128 -20.60 14.94 -21.74
C SER A 128 -19.20 15.57 -21.65
N ILE A 129 -18.21 15.03 -22.38
CA ILE A 129 -16.84 15.57 -22.38
C ILE A 129 -16.82 16.89 -23.15
N PRO A 130 -16.32 18.01 -22.59
CA PRO A 130 -16.26 19.29 -23.31
C PRO A 130 -15.53 19.17 -24.66
N MET A 131 -15.96 19.94 -25.67
CA MET A 131 -15.46 19.80 -27.04
C MET A 131 -13.95 20.05 -27.13
N GLU A 132 -13.43 20.97 -26.31
CA GLU A 132 -12.00 21.28 -26.23
C GLU A 132 -11.14 20.13 -25.68
N TYR A 133 -11.75 19.13 -25.03
CA TYR A 133 -11.08 17.94 -24.50
C TYR A 133 -11.48 16.66 -25.22
N ARG A 134 -12.25 16.76 -26.32
CA ARG A 134 -12.76 15.63 -27.10
C ARG A 134 -12.12 15.65 -28.51
N PRO A 135 -11.49 14.55 -28.97
CA PRO A 135 -11.21 13.32 -28.24
C PRO A 135 -10.22 13.51 -27.09
N LEU A 136 -10.22 12.57 -26.14
CA LEU A 136 -9.24 12.58 -25.05
C LEU A 136 -7.82 12.38 -25.62
N PRO A 137 -6.91 13.36 -25.52
CA PRO A 137 -5.62 13.32 -26.20
C PRO A 137 -4.71 12.22 -25.64
N GLY A 138 -3.82 11.70 -26.49
CA GLY A 138 -2.84 10.66 -26.15
C GLY A 138 -3.42 9.26 -25.94
N ARG A 139 -4.71 9.06 -26.27
CA ARG A 139 -5.44 7.81 -26.06
C ARG A 139 -6.27 7.46 -27.30
N LEU A 140 -6.49 6.17 -27.52
CA LEU A 140 -7.50 5.69 -28.48
C LEU A 140 -8.87 5.78 -27.82
N ASN A 141 -9.81 6.53 -28.41
CA ASN A 141 -11.14 6.72 -27.87
C ASN A 141 -12.10 5.74 -28.55
N VAL A 142 -12.78 4.90 -27.77
CA VAL A 142 -13.74 3.90 -28.27
C VAL A 142 -15.13 4.26 -27.76
N VAL A 143 -16.01 4.63 -28.68
CA VAL A 143 -17.36 5.11 -28.35
C VAL A 143 -18.39 4.03 -28.67
N LEU A 144 -19.12 3.61 -27.64
CA LEU A 144 -20.17 2.60 -27.76
C LEU A 144 -21.48 3.27 -28.20
N THR A 145 -21.96 2.91 -29.39
CA THR A 145 -23.19 3.42 -29.99
C THR A 145 -23.89 2.37 -30.85
N ARG A 146 -25.23 2.39 -30.83
CA ARG A 146 -26.07 1.54 -31.71
C ARG A 146 -26.57 2.29 -32.95
N SER A 147 -26.42 3.61 -32.98
CA SER A 147 -26.83 4.44 -34.11
C SER A 147 -25.76 4.36 -35.19
N GLY A 148 -26.08 3.70 -36.32
CA GLY A 148 -25.17 3.54 -37.45
C GLY A 148 -24.81 4.84 -38.19
N SER A 149 -25.46 5.96 -37.84
CA SER A 149 -25.28 7.28 -38.44
C SER A 149 -24.48 8.25 -37.56
N PHE A 150 -23.60 7.74 -36.69
CA PHE A 150 -22.81 8.57 -35.80
C PHE A 150 -21.54 9.06 -36.53
N ASP A 151 -21.50 10.32 -36.94
CA ASP A 151 -20.38 11.03 -37.62
C ASP A 151 -19.11 11.21 -36.75
N ILE A 152 -18.79 10.23 -35.90
CA ILE A 152 -17.53 10.17 -35.14
C ILE A 152 -16.36 9.72 -36.03
N ALA A 153 -16.64 9.08 -37.16
CA ALA A 153 -15.67 8.35 -37.98
C ALA A 153 -14.57 9.22 -38.66
N THR A 154 -14.62 10.54 -38.51
CA THR A 154 -13.63 11.46 -39.12
C THR A 154 -12.55 11.94 -38.15
N ALA A 155 -12.73 11.74 -36.84
CA ALA A 155 -11.76 12.18 -35.84
C ALA A 155 -10.63 11.16 -35.69
N GLU A 156 -9.39 11.61 -35.84
CA GLU A 156 -8.21 10.77 -35.61
C GLU A 156 -8.24 10.20 -34.17
N ASN A 157 -7.89 8.93 -34.02
CA ASN A 157 -7.89 8.22 -32.73
C ASN A 157 -9.28 8.03 -32.09
N VAL A 158 -10.35 8.03 -32.89
CA VAL A 158 -11.69 7.67 -32.43
C VAL A 158 -12.25 6.52 -33.25
N ILE A 159 -12.80 5.51 -32.56
CA ILE A 159 -13.49 4.38 -33.18
C ILE A 159 -14.86 4.18 -32.53
N SER A 160 -15.79 3.60 -33.28
CA SER A 160 -17.13 3.29 -32.78
C SER A 160 -17.35 1.77 -32.75
N CYS A 161 -18.04 1.30 -31.71
CA CYS A 161 -18.40 -0.10 -31.54
C CYS A 161 -19.83 -0.23 -31.03
N SER A 162 -20.51 -1.35 -31.28
CA SER A 162 -21.91 -1.55 -30.88
C SER A 162 -22.07 -1.99 -29.43
N SER A 163 -21.03 -2.58 -28.84
CA SER A 163 -21.02 -3.15 -27.49
C SER A 163 -19.61 -3.20 -26.90
N ILE A 164 -19.52 -3.39 -25.58
CA ILE A 164 -18.24 -3.65 -24.88
C ILE A 164 -17.53 -4.85 -25.50
N VAL A 165 -18.26 -5.96 -25.72
CA VAL A 165 -17.69 -7.19 -26.30
C VAL A 165 -17.06 -6.91 -27.67
N SER A 166 -17.77 -6.25 -28.58
CA SER A 166 -17.22 -5.89 -29.90
C SER A 166 -16.00 -4.97 -29.82
N ALA A 167 -15.96 -4.06 -28.83
CA ALA A 167 -14.79 -3.21 -28.60
C ALA A 167 -13.59 -4.03 -28.12
N LEU A 168 -13.79 -4.97 -27.19
CA LEU A 168 -12.73 -5.82 -26.66
C LEU A 168 -12.20 -6.81 -27.70
N GLU A 169 -13.07 -7.36 -28.57
CA GLU A 169 -12.66 -8.17 -29.72
C GLU A 169 -11.79 -7.35 -30.69
N LEU A 170 -12.21 -6.14 -31.04
CA LEU A 170 -11.47 -5.27 -31.93
C LEU A 170 -10.10 -4.88 -31.35
N LEU A 171 -10.05 -4.57 -30.06
CA LEU A 171 -8.82 -4.20 -29.36
C LEU A 171 -7.88 -5.39 -29.11
N ALA A 172 -8.38 -6.63 -29.21
CA ALA A 172 -7.58 -7.86 -29.20
C ALA A 172 -7.00 -8.19 -30.59
N ALA A 173 -7.52 -7.60 -31.66
CA ALA A 173 -7.07 -7.84 -33.02
C ALA A 173 -5.99 -6.83 -33.48
N SER A 174 -5.25 -7.20 -34.53
CA SER A 174 -4.33 -6.29 -35.21
C SER A 174 -5.09 -5.15 -35.89
N PRO A 175 -4.59 -3.90 -35.88
CA PRO A 175 -3.30 -3.45 -35.34
C PRO A 175 -3.33 -3.03 -33.87
N TYR A 176 -4.48 -3.10 -33.20
CA TYR A 176 -4.67 -2.57 -31.84
C TYR A 176 -3.98 -3.41 -30.77
N CYS A 177 -3.89 -4.73 -30.93
CA CYS A 177 -3.13 -5.57 -29.99
C CYS A 177 -1.64 -5.20 -29.89
N LEU A 178 -1.07 -4.61 -30.95
CA LEU A 178 0.34 -4.18 -30.99
C LEU A 178 0.53 -2.74 -30.50
N SER A 179 -0.43 -1.86 -30.75
CA SER A 179 -0.32 -0.41 -30.51
C SER A 179 -1.02 0.08 -29.24
N VAL A 180 -2.00 -0.66 -28.74
CA VAL A 180 -2.68 -0.38 -27.47
C VAL A 180 -2.01 -1.20 -26.38
N GLU A 181 -1.66 -0.59 -25.24
CA GLU A 181 -1.10 -1.30 -24.07
C GLU A 181 -2.20 -1.76 -23.11
N LYS A 182 -3.04 -0.84 -22.63
CA LYS A 182 -4.15 -1.14 -21.71
C LYS A 182 -5.49 -0.61 -22.21
N VAL A 183 -6.58 -1.22 -21.76
CA VAL A 183 -7.95 -0.80 -22.04
C VAL A 183 -8.62 -0.34 -20.75
N PHE A 184 -9.19 0.85 -20.77
CA PHE A 184 -9.91 1.43 -19.63
C PHE A 184 -11.38 1.65 -20.00
N VAL A 185 -12.31 1.10 -19.22
CA VAL A 185 -13.74 1.43 -19.31
C VAL A 185 -14.03 2.59 -18.36
N ILE A 186 -14.57 3.69 -18.89
CA ILE A 186 -14.63 4.97 -18.16
C ILE A 186 -16.04 5.54 -17.97
N GLY A 187 -17.09 4.81 -18.37
CA GLY A 187 -18.47 5.29 -18.29
C GLY A 187 -19.33 4.93 -19.50
N GLY A 188 -20.63 5.17 -19.52
CA GLY A 188 -21.47 5.75 -18.45
C GLY A 188 -22.18 4.68 -17.62
N GLY A 189 -23.26 5.04 -16.92
CA GLY A 189 -23.91 4.17 -15.93
C GLY A 189 -24.31 2.77 -16.45
N GLN A 190 -24.82 2.66 -17.68
CA GLN A 190 -25.10 1.34 -18.28
C GLN A 190 -23.83 0.54 -18.55
N VAL A 191 -22.82 1.17 -19.16
CA VAL A 191 -21.54 0.53 -19.50
C VAL A 191 -20.84 0.05 -18.23
N LEU A 192 -20.84 0.86 -17.17
CA LEU A 192 -20.23 0.51 -15.89
C LEU A 192 -21.02 -0.59 -15.15
N ARG A 193 -22.36 -0.63 -15.26
CA ARG A 193 -23.15 -1.77 -14.75
C ARG A 193 -22.76 -3.09 -15.41
N GLU A 194 -22.49 -3.07 -16.71
CA GLU A 194 -22.08 -4.25 -17.47
C GLU A 194 -20.60 -4.61 -17.21
N ALA A 195 -19.74 -3.64 -16.91
CA ALA A 195 -18.29 -3.82 -16.86
C ALA A 195 -17.70 -4.02 -15.45
N LEU A 196 -18.21 -3.33 -14.43
CA LEU A 196 -17.48 -3.12 -13.16
C LEU A 196 -17.10 -4.41 -12.42
N ASN A 197 -18.01 -5.38 -12.37
CA ASN A 197 -17.77 -6.67 -11.71
C ASN A 197 -17.64 -7.84 -12.70
N ALA A 198 -17.58 -7.57 -14.01
CA ALA A 198 -17.55 -8.61 -15.03
C ALA A 198 -16.18 -9.32 -15.08
N PRO A 199 -16.13 -10.60 -15.53
CA PRO A 199 -14.90 -11.41 -15.48
C PRO A 199 -13.69 -10.79 -16.20
N GLY A 200 -13.91 -10.01 -17.27
CA GLY A 200 -12.84 -9.34 -18.01
C GLY A 200 -12.25 -8.09 -17.34
N CYS A 201 -12.76 -7.67 -16.17
CA CYS A 201 -12.27 -6.51 -15.44
C CYS A 201 -11.19 -6.91 -14.42
N ASP A 202 -9.92 -6.58 -14.71
CA ASP A 202 -8.76 -6.94 -13.88
C ASP A 202 -8.59 -6.02 -12.66
N ALA A 203 -8.92 -4.74 -12.80
CA ALA A 203 -8.82 -3.76 -11.73
C ALA A 203 -9.83 -2.62 -11.87
N ILE A 204 -10.14 -1.99 -10.72
CA ILE A 204 -11.02 -0.84 -10.61
C ILE A 204 -10.25 0.29 -9.92
N HIS A 205 -10.04 1.38 -10.63
CA HIS A 205 -9.49 2.63 -10.10
C HIS A 205 -10.64 3.54 -9.72
N PHE A 206 -10.85 3.66 -8.41
CA PHE A 206 -12.02 4.26 -7.82
C PHE A 206 -11.65 5.56 -7.09
N THR A 207 -12.27 6.66 -7.44
CA THR A 207 -12.31 7.87 -6.61
C THR A 207 -13.55 7.82 -5.73
N GLU A 208 -13.38 7.47 -4.47
CA GLU A 208 -14.48 7.38 -3.50
C GLU A 208 -14.77 8.76 -2.93
N ILE A 209 -15.98 9.24 -3.16
CA ILE A 209 -16.46 10.54 -2.67
C ILE A 209 -17.34 10.29 -1.44
N GLU A 210 -16.92 10.84 -0.31
CA GLU A 210 -17.58 10.56 0.96
C GLU A 210 -18.82 11.42 1.21
N ASN A 211 -18.87 12.61 0.60
CA ASN A 211 -19.99 13.50 0.73
C ASN A 211 -21.24 12.91 0.04
N ASN A 212 -22.40 13.11 0.67
CA ASN A 212 -23.68 12.83 0.05
C ASN A 212 -23.97 13.92 -0.99
N ILE A 213 -23.91 13.55 -2.26
CA ILE A 213 -24.18 14.43 -3.41
C ILE A 213 -25.34 13.81 -4.20
N GLU A 214 -26.33 14.63 -4.56
CA GLU A 214 -27.49 14.17 -5.33
C GLU A 214 -27.06 13.64 -6.71
N CYS A 215 -27.56 12.47 -7.08
CA CYS A 215 -27.27 11.80 -8.34
C CYS A 215 -28.56 11.20 -8.92
N ASP A 216 -28.62 11.06 -10.26
CA ASP A 216 -29.67 10.33 -10.98
C ASP A 216 -29.15 9.09 -11.70
N THR A 217 -27.82 8.96 -11.80
CA THR A 217 -27.13 7.89 -12.48
C THR A 217 -26.26 7.13 -11.49
N PHE A 218 -26.48 5.83 -11.38
CA PHE A 218 -25.86 4.97 -10.38
C PHE A 218 -25.18 3.73 -11.01
N ILE A 219 -24.20 3.18 -10.31
CA ILE A 219 -23.45 1.97 -10.65
C ILE A 219 -23.60 0.92 -9.53
N PRO A 220 -23.28 -0.37 -9.77
CA PRO A 220 -23.28 -1.35 -8.68
C PRO A 220 -22.05 -1.13 -7.77
N PRO A 221 -22.11 -1.56 -6.51
CA PRO A 221 -20.93 -1.55 -5.64
C PRO A 221 -19.84 -2.50 -6.17
N VAL A 222 -18.60 -2.24 -5.77
CA VAL A 222 -17.47 -3.15 -6.01
C VAL A 222 -17.71 -4.44 -5.22
N ASP A 223 -17.64 -5.58 -5.89
CA ASP A 223 -17.80 -6.88 -5.23
C ASP A 223 -16.54 -7.25 -4.44
N SER A 224 -16.62 -7.18 -3.11
CA SER A 224 -15.50 -7.48 -2.20
C SER A 224 -15.13 -8.96 -2.13
N ALA A 225 -15.97 -9.87 -2.66
CA ALA A 225 -15.60 -11.28 -2.79
C ALA A 225 -14.61 -11.50 -3.94
N ILE A 226 -14.68 -10.66 -4.96
CA ILE A 226 -13.88 -10.75 -6.18
C ILE A 226 -12.65 -9.82 -6.12
N TYR A 227 -12.83 -8.64 -5.54
CA TYR A 227 -11.85 -7.57 -5.56
C TYR A 227 -11.26 -7.30 -4.18
N LYS A 228 -9.95 -7.06 -4.13
CA LYS A 228 -9.25 -6.60 -2.91
C LYS A 228 -8.52 -5.28 -3.14
N PRO A 229 -8.43 -4.41 -2.12
CA PRO A 229 -7.65 -3.18 -2.22
C PRO A 229 -6.16 -3.49 -2.44
N TRP A 230 -5.59 -2.94 -3.50
CA TRP A 230 -4.13 -2.92 -3.75
C TRP A 230 -3.49 -1.65 -3.19
N TYR A 231 -4.18 -0.53 -3.33
CA TYR A 231 -3.70 0.80 -2.93
C TYR A 231 -4.88 1.65 -2.47
N SER A 232 -4.69 2.42 -1.41
CA SER A 232 -5.60 3.50 -1.02
C SER A 232 -4.80 4.76 -0.68
N SER A 233 -5.13 5.88 -1.30
CA SER A 233 -4.55 7.16 -0.91
C SER A 233 -5.07 7.61 0.46
N PHE A 234 -4.36 8.54 1.09
CA PHE A 234 -4.92 9.28 2.21
C PHE A 234 -6.10 10.16 1.73
N PRO A 235 -7.13 10.36 2.57
CA PRO A 235 -8.23 11.28 2.29
C PRO A 235 -7.74 12.70 2.03
N ARG A 236 -8.39 13.36 1.07
CA ARG A 236 -8.14 14.76 0.70
C ARG A 236 -9.46 15.50 0.70
N VAL A 237 -9.40 16.80 0.95
CA VAL A 237 -10.55 17.69 0.84
C VAL A 237 -10.26 18.70 -0.26
N GLU A 238 -11.10 18.72 -1.29
CA GLU A 238 -11.05 19.67 -2.40
C GLU A 238 -12.46 20.20 -2.62
N ASN A 239 -12.65 21.52 -2.64
CA ASN A 239 -13.97 22.15 -2.77
C ASN A 239 -15.01 21.64 -1.75
N ASN A 240 -14.59 21.45 -0.48
CA ASN A 240 -15.39 20.87 0.61
C ASN A 240 -15.86 19.43 0.38
N ILE A 241 -15.29 18.73 -0.60
CA ILE A 241 -15.58 17.34 -0.90
C ILE A 241 -14.39 16.48 -0.45
N ARG A 242 -14.64 15.63 0.55
CA ARG A 242 -13.69 14.64 1.03
C ARG A 242 -13.73 13.43 0.11
N HIS A 243 -12.56 13.07 -0.44
CA HIS A 243 -12.42 11.93 -1.34
C HIS A 243 -11.04 11.29 -1.22
N TYR A 244 -10.91 10.06 -1.71
CA TYR A 244 -9.64 9.36 -1.82
C TYR A 244 -9.65 8.42 -3.03
N PHE A 245 -8.45 8.00 -3.45
CA PHE A 245 -8.26 7.09 -4.57
C PHE A 245 -7.99 5.70 -4.05
N VAL A 246 -8.75 4.72 -4.52
CA VAL A 246 -8.55 3.30 -4.23
C VAL A 246 -8.32 2.57 -5.55
N THR A 247 -7.35 1.66 -5.59
CA THR A 247 -7.30 0.65 -6.65
C THR A 247 -7.67 -0.69 -6.05
N TYR A 248 -8.67 -1.31 -6.63
CA TYR A 248 -9.07 -2.68 -6.37
C TYR A 248 -8.52 -3.59 -7.46
N VAL A 249 -8.00 -4.76 -7.08
CA VAL A 249 -7.53 -5.80 -8.02
C VAL A 249 -8.40 -7.04 -7.89
N ARG A 250 -8.72 -7.66 -9.03
CA ARG A 250 -9.41 -8.94 -9.07
C ARG A 250 -8.48 -10.04 -8.56
N LEU A 251 -8.97 -10.85 -7.62
CA LEU A 251 -8.32 -12.11 -7.29
C LEU A 251 -8.75 -13.16 -8.33
N LYS A 252 -7.81 -13.62 -9.15
CA LYS A 252 -8.05 -14.79 -10.00
C LYS A 252 -8.05 -16.05 -9.12
N SER A 253 -9.05 -16.90 -9.30
CA SER A 253 -9.09 -18.18 -8.59
C SER A 253 -7.92 -19.06 -9.02
N SER A 254 -7.48 -19.96 -8.15
CA SER A 254 -6.39 -20.91 -8.45
C SER A 254 -6.69 -21.73 -9.71
N LEU A 255 -7.97 -22.00 -10.00
CA LEU A 255 -8.44 -22.74 -11.16
C LEU A 255 -8.29 -21.95 -12.48
N GLU A 256 -8.60 -20.65 -12.48
CA GLU A 256 -8.43 -19.79 -13.67
C GLU A 256 -6.96 -19.63 -14.07
N SER A 257 -6.04 -19.64 -13.09
CA SER A 257 -4.60 -19.61 -13.36
C SER A 257 -4.04 -20.91 -13.97
N VAL A 258 -4.75 -22.03 -13.85
CA VAL A 258 -4.37 -23.30 -14.53
C VAL A 258 -4.76 -23.26 -16.00
N VAL A 259 -5.94 -22.72 -16.30
CA VAL A 259 -6.45 -22.62 -17.69
C VAL A 259 -5.61 -21.67 -18.54
N GLU A 260 -5.09 -20.56 -17.97
CA GLU A 260 -4.15 -19.68 -18.69
C GLU A 260 -2.80 -20.38 -18.99
N ASN A 261 -2.37 -21.34 -18.17
CA ASN A 261 -1.11 -22.08 -18.37
C ASN A 261 -1.25 -23.25 -19.36
N GLU A 262 -2.45 -23.81 -19.57
CA GLU A 262 -2.68 -24.90 -20.53
C GLU A 262 -2.61 -24.45 -22.00
N VAL A 263 -2.71 -23.14 -22.27
CA VAL A 263 -2.65 -22.60 -23.65
C VAL A 263 -1.20 -22.34 -24.13
N THR A 264 -0.20 -22.51 -23.26
CA THR A 264 1.22 -22.38 -23.64
C THR A 264 1.94 -23.73 -23.51
N PHE A 265 1.93 -24.53 -24.58
CA PHE A 265 2.86 -25.65 -24.72
C PHE A 265 4.25 -25.12 -25.06
N ASP A 266 5.07 -24.88 -24.04
CA ASP A 266 6.52 -24.86 -24.19
C ASP A 266 7.18 -25.42 -22.92
N ASN A 267 7.60 -26.69 -23.01
CA ASN A 267 8.21 -27.47 -21.92
C ASN A 267 9.62 -26.97 -21.64
N ASN A 268 9.74 -25.90 -20.84
CA ASN A 268 10.85 -25.63 -19.93
C ASN A 268 10.64 -24.25 -19.29
N LYS A 269 10.06 -24.15 -18.08
CA LYS A 269 10.12 -22.91 -17.29
C LYS A 269 9.95 -23.14 -15.80
N ASP A 270 11.05 -22.89 -15.10
CA ASP A 270 11.19 -22.29 -13.78
C ASP A 270 9.87 -21.74 -13.18
N SER A 271 9.38 -22.38 -12.11
CA SER A 271 8.14 -22.03 -11.37
C SER A 271 8.08 -20.57 -10.89
N SER A 272 9.19 -19.85 -10.93
CA SER A 272 9.32 -18.43 -10.55
C SER A 272 8.73 -17.43 -11.55
N LYS A 273 8.55 -17.80 -12.84
CA LYS A 273 7.97 -16.87 -13.84
C LYS A 273 6.47 -16.62 -13.65
N SER A 274 5.71 -17.64 -13.25
CA SER A 274 4.24 -17.55 -13.13
C SER A 274 3.76 -16.60 -12.03
N GLU A 275 4.47 -16.47 -10.90
CA GLU A 275 4.09 -15.54 -9.83
C GLU A 275 4.42 -14.08 -10.14
N THR A 276 5.43 -13.84 -10.98
CA THR A 276 5.90 -12.48 -11.31
C THR A 276 4.90 -11.72 -12.19
N GLU A 277 3.99 -12.43 -12.88
CA GLU A 277 3.04 -11.84 -13.83
C GLU A 277 1.68 -11.48 -13.21
N LYS A 278 1.41 -11.88 -11.95
CA LYS A 278 0.06 -11.81 -11.36
C LYS A 278 -0.55 -10.41 -11.24
N PHE A 279 0.25 -9.35 -11.20
CA PHE A 279 -0.24 -7.96 -11.03
C PHE A 279 0.45 -6.94 -11.96
N THR A 280 1.27 -7.39 -12.90
CA THR A 280 2.00 -6.52 -13.84
C THR A 280 1.08 -5.82 -14.85
N PHE A 281 -0.18 -6.27 -14.95
CA PHE A 281 -1.23 -5.59 -15.70
C PHE A 281 -1.59 -4.21 -15.13
N LEU A 282 -1.30 -3.96 -13.84
CA LEU A 282 -1.55 -2.65 -13.24
C LEU A 282 -0.69 -1.57 -13.90
N PRO A 283 -1.18 -0.32 -13.99
CA PRO A 283 -0.32 0.81 -14.33
C PRO A 283 0.86 0.87 -13.36
N LYS A 284 2.09 1.04 -13.87
CA LYS A 284 3.32 1.04 -13.06
C LYS A 284 3.21 1.94 -11.83
N MET A 285 2.66 3.14 -12.01
CA MET A 285 2.45 4.13 -10.94
C MET A 285 1.49 3.70 -9.83
N ILE A 286 0.63 2.70 -10.08
CA ILE A 286 -0.28 2.12 -9.09
C ILE A 286 0.35 0.88 -8.47
N PHE A 287 0.98 0.04 -9.29
CA PHE A 287 1.72 -1.13 -8.85
C PHE A 287 2.74 -0.78 -7.75
N GLU A 288 3.57 0.24 -8.01
CA GLU A 288 4.62 0.70 -7.09
C GLU A 288 4.11 1.43 -5.84
N ARG A 289 2.80 1.74 -5.76
CA ARG A 289 2.17 2.40 -4.61
C ARG A 289 1.65 1.45 -3.55
N HIS A 290 1.81 0.13 -3.72
CA HIS A 290 1.47 -0.82 -2.66
C HIS A 290 2.27 -0.50 -1.39
N GLU A 291 1.60 -0.37 -0.25
CA GLU A 291 2.22 0.16 0.97
C GLU A 291 3.31 -0.74 1.56
N GLU A 292 3.30 -2.04 1.24
CA GLU A 292 4.41 -2.97 1.59
C GLU A 292 5.76 -2.52 0.99
N TYR A 293 5.77 -1.78 -0.12
CA TYR A 293 7.01 -1.22 -0.66
C TYR A 293 7.67 -0.20 0.28
N ASN A 294 6.95 0.40 1.23
CA ASN A 294 7.57 1.24 2.27
C ASN A 294 8.59 0.43 3.08
N TYR A 295 8.26 -0.82 3.43
CA TYR A 295 9.15 -1.74 4.13
C TYR A 295 10.24 -2.29 3.20
N LEU A 296 9.87 -2.78 2.02
CA LEU A 296 10.82 -3.43 1.10
C LEU A 296 11.89 -2.45 0.61
N ASN A 297 11.50 -1.21 0.28
CA ASN A 297 12.45 -0.19 -0.16
C ASN A 297 13.42 0.18 0.97
N LEU A 298 12.95 0.26 2.21
CA LEU A 298 13.81 0.54 3.37
C LEU A 298 14.79 -0.63 3.62
N VAL A 299 14.35 -1.87 3.52
CA VAL A 299 15.23 -3.05 3.59
C VAL A 299 16.30 -3.01 2.50
N GLN A 300 15.90 -2.76 1.24
CA GLN A 300 16.82 -2.67 0.11
C GLN A 300 17.84 -1.55 0.31
N ASP A 301 17.40 -0.39 0.77
CA ASP A 301 18.26 0.77 1.02
C ASP A 301 19.26 0.52 2.17
N ILE A 302 18.85 -0.14 3.26
CA ILE A 302 19.75 -0.54 4.33
C ILE A 302 20.79 -1.57 3.84
N ILE A 303 20.39 -2.55 3.03
CA ILE A 303 21.32 -3.56 2.48
C ILE A 303 22.33 -2.92 1.52
N SER A 304 21.88 -1.97 0.68
CA SER A 304 22.73 -1.34 -0.34
C SER A 304 23.62 -0.23 0.23
N ASN A 305 23.09 0.59 1.13
CA ASN A 305 23.69 1.87 1.53
C ASN A 305 23.81 2.02 3.06
N GLY A 306 23.50 0.98 3.84
CA GLY A 306 23.57 1.02 5.30
C GLY A 306 25.01 1.06 5.82
N ASN A 307 25.20 1.78 6.92
CA ASN A 307 26.48 1.78 7.62
C ASN A 307 26.70 0.44 8.30
N THR A 308 27.88 -0.14 8.09
CA THR A 308 28.29 -1.34 8.84
C THR A 308 28.57 -0.94 10.28
N LYS A 309 27.92 -1.61 11.23
CA LYS A 309 28.15 -1.45 12.66
C LYS A 309 28.41 -2.81 13.29
N ASP A 310 29.25 -2.83 14.32
CA ASP A 310 29.21 -3.92 15.29
C ASP A 310 27.99 -3.76 16.19
N ASP A 311 27.53 -4.85 16.78
CA ASP A 311 26.37 -4.85 17.68
C ASP A 311 26.66 -5.60 18.97
N ARG A 312 25.80 -5.39 19.98
CA ARG A 312 25.90 -6.06 21.28
C ARG A 312 25.79 -7.59 21.20
N THR A 313 25.29 -8.14 20.09
CA THR A 313 25.07 -9.57 19.86
C THR A 313 26.24 -10.24 19.14
N GLY A 314 27.28 -9.49 18.76
CA GLY A 314 28.44 -9.99 18.01
C GLY A 314 28.15 -10.39 16.56
N THR A 315 26.96 -10.12 16.04
CA THR A 315 26.55 -10.51 14.67
C THR A 315 26.94 -9.46 13.65
N GLY A 316 26.91 -8.19 14.06
CA GLY A 316 27.07 -7.03 13.21
C GLY A 316 25.81 -6.73 12.38
N THR A 317 25.65 -5.47 12.05
CA THR A 317 24.48 -4.94 11.33
C THR A 317 24.88 -4.05 10.17
N LEU A 318 23.95 -3.91 9.21
CA LEU A 318 23.86 -2.78 8.30
C LEU A 318 22.74 -1.88 8.81
N SER A 319 22.96 -0.58 8.92
CA SER A 319 21.98 0.32 9.58
C SER A 319 21.85 1.68 8.92
N LYS A 320 20.66 2.29 9.09
CA LYS A 320 20.40 3.71 8.83
C LYS A 320 19.71 4.33 10.04
N PHE A 321 20.01 5.60 10.30
CA PHE A 321 19.46 6.32 11.44
C PHE A 321 18.41 7.35 10.99
N GLY A 322 17.22 7.28 11.56
CA GLY A 322 16.10 8.13 11.19
C GLY A 322 15.40 7.62 9.93
N SER A 323 14.33 6.86 10.10
CA SER A 323 13.49 6.37 9.01
C SER A 323 12.02 6.47 9.38
N GLN A 324 11.15 6.49 8.38
CA GLN A 324 9.70 6.56 8.60
C GLN A 324 8.96 5.73 7.56
N MET A 325 7.94 5.01 7.99
CA MET A 325 6.95 4.36 7.14
C MET A 325 5.54 4.80 7.58
N ARG A 326 4.58 4.77 6.65
CA ARG A 326 3.18 5.07 6.94
C ARG A 326 2.27 4.06 6.24
N PHE A 327 1.25 3.61 6.95
CA PHE A 327 0.29 2.61 6.50
C PHE A 327 -1.13 3.10 6.73
N ASN A 328 -2.01 2.90 5.75
CA ASN A 328 -3.41 3.31 5.79
C ASN A 328 -4.26 2.15 6.33
N LEU A 329 -5.00 2.37 7.41
CA LEU A 329 -5.79 1.34 8.09
C LEU A 329 -7.28 1.32 7.67
N ARG A 330 -7.70 2.20 6.75
CA ARG A 330 -9.12 2.39 6.40
C ARG A 330 -9.71 1.26 5.56
N LYS A 331 -8.88 0.57 4.77
CA LYS A 331 -9.33 -0.38 3.73
C LYS A 331 -8.68 -1.76 3.83
N SER A 332 -7.52 -1.85 4.44
CA SER A 332 -6.77 -3.09 4.62
C SER A 332 -5.94 -3.01 5.90
N PHE A 333 -5.36 -4.13 6.30
CA PHE A 333 -4.54 -4.26 7.49
C PHE A 333 -3.09 -4.58 7.10
N PRO A 334 -2.09 -3.77 7.49
CA PRO A 334 -0.71 -3.88 7.00
C PRO A 334 0.04 -5.06 7.62
N LEU A 335 -0.34 -6.28 7.22
CA LEU A 335 0.37 -7.51 7.51
C LEU A 335 1.12 -7.95 6.27
N LEU A 336 2.46 -7.93 6.34
CA LEU A 336 3.32 -8.19 5.19
C LEU A 336 2.96 -9.52 4.50
N THR A 337 3.00 -9.49 3.17
CA THR A 337 2.65 -10.63 2.31
C THR A 337 3.86 -11.25 1.62
N THR A 338 4.96 -10.52 1.48
CA THR A 338 6.22 -11.07 0.92
C THR A 338 6.89 -12.12 1.80
N LYS A 339 6.43 -12.26 3.05
CA LYS A 339 6.68 -13.41 3.93
C LYS A 339 5.52 -13.60 4.89
N LYS A 340 5.22 -14.85 5.26
CA LYS A 340 4.23 -15.15 6.30
C LYS A 340 4.68 -14.61 7.67
N VAL A 341 3.87 -13.72 8.24
CA VAL A 341 4.03 -13.18 9.60
C VAL A 341 3.25 -14.04 10.59
N PHE A 342 3.78 -14.22 11.80
CA PHE A 342 3.16 -15.05 12.83
C PHE A 342 2.00 -14.31 13.54
N TRP A 343 0.88 -14.10 12.83
CA TRP A 343 -0.27 -13.30 13.29
C TRP A 343 -0.76 -13.65 14.71
N ARG A 344 -0.92 -14.93 15.02
CA ARG A 344 -1.38 -15.36 16.36
C ARG A 344 -0.46 -14.85 17.47
N ALA A 345 0.85 -14.85 17.24
CA ALA A 345 1.79 -14.30 18.20
C ALA A 345 1.65 -12.78 18.33
N VAL A 346 1.39 -12.05 17.22
CA VAL A 346 1.14 -10.60 17.25
C VAL A 346 -0.04 -10.25 18.16
N VAL A 347 -1.16 -10.94 17.95
CA VAL A 347 -2.38 -10.71 18.73
C VAL A 347 -2.16 -11.02 20.21
N GLU A 348 -1.61 -12.19 20.51
CA GLU A 348 -1.48 -12.67 21.89
C GLU A 348 -0.42 -11.90 22.67
N GLU A 349 0.66 -11.45 22.02
CA GLU A 349 1.63 -10.55 22.63
C GLU A 349 1.00 -9.18 22.92
N LEU A 350 0.22 -8.62 21.99
CA LEU A 350 -0.46 -7.35 22.22
C LEU A 350 -1.46 -7.44 23.39
N LEU A 351 -2.24 -8.52 23.46
CA LEU A 351 -3.16 -8.76 24.58
C LEU A 351 -2.41 -8.96 25.91
N TRP A 352 -1.27 -9.64 25.88
CA TRP A 352 -0.37 -9.78 27.04
C TRP A 352 0.08 -8.42 27.55
N PHE A 353 0.48 -7.52 26.65
CA PHE A 353 0.84 -6.16 27.00
C PHE A 353 -0.33 -5.31 27.53
N ILE A 354 -1.49 -5.37 26.88
CA ILE A 354 -2.70 -4.63 27.31
C ILE A 354 -3.12 -5.05 28.72
N SER A 355 -2.96 -6.33 29.05
CA SER A 355 -3.23 -6.85 30.40
C SER A 355 -2.23 -6.37 31.47
N GLY A 356 -1.13 -5.73 31.08
CA GLY A 356 -0.04 -5.35 31.98
C GLY A 356 0.77 -6.54 32.50
N SER A 357 0.64 -7.72 31.88
CA SER A 357 1.37 -8.90 32.29
C SER A 357 2.84 -8.82 31.84
N THR A 358 3.73 -9.21 32.75
CA THR A 358 5.18 -9.31 32.52
C THR A 358 5.67 -10.75 32.58
N ASN A 359 4.77 -11.73 32.72
CA ASN A 359 5.16 -13.13 32.82
C ASN A 359 5.16 -13.81 31.44
N ALA A 360 6.37 -14.10 30.91
CA ALA A 360 6.53 -14.78 29.63
C ALA A 360 5.87 -16.18 29.58
N LYS A 361 5.66 -16.85 30.73
CA LYS A 361 4.97 -18.16 30.77
C LYS A 361 3.55 -18.08 30.24
N VAL A 362 2.88 -16.93 30.33
CA VAL A 362 1.53 -16.74 29.76
C VAL A 362 1.54 -16.94 28.25
N LEU A 363 2.58 -16.46 27.57
CA LEU A 363 2.77 -16.67 26.13
C LEU A 363 3.21 -18.12 25.84
N GLN A 364 4.11 -18.68 26.65
CA GLN A 364 4.58 -20.06 26.47
C GLN A 364 3.47 -21.10 26.62
N GLN A 365 2.56 -20.92 27.58
CA GLN A 365 1.39 -21.78 27.77
C GLN A 365 0.45 -21.75 26.54
N LYS A 366 0.50 -20.68 25.74
CA LYS A 366 -0.21 -20.55 24.46
C LYS A 366 0.63 -21.06 23.27
N GLY A 367 1.84 -21.56 23.49
CA GLY A 367 2.77 -22.02 22.46
C GLY A 367 3.48 -20.88 21.72
N ILE A 368 3.67 -19.73 22.38
CA ILE A 368 4.33 -18.55 21.82
C ILE A 368 5.65 -18.33 22.55
N HIS A 369 6.74 -18.43 21.79
CA HIS A 369 8.12 -18.51 22.31
C HIS A 369 9.00 -17.32 21.89
N ILE A 370 8.39 -16.22 21.46
CA ILE A 370 9.11 -15.07 20.90
C ILE A 370 9.99 -14.33 21.93
N TRP A 371 9.69 -14.47 23.22
CA TRP A 371 10.45 -13.87 24.33
C TRP A 371 11.41 -14.85 25.03
N ASP A 372 11.42 -16.14 24.66
CA ASP A 372 12.15 -17.18 25.38
C ASP A 372 13.66 -16.89 25.47
N GLY A 373 14.25 -16.36 24.38
CA GLY A 373 15.67 -16.01 24.37
C GLY A 373 16.03 -14.94 25.40
N ASN A 374 15.23 -13.87 25.45
CA ASN A 374 15.44 -12.73 26.35
C ASN A 374 14.95 -12.99 27.79
N ALA A 375 14.08 -13.98 27.99
CA ALA A 375 13.61 -14.40 29.31
C ALA A 375 14.43 -15.56 29.92
N SER A 376 15.41 -16.11 29.17
CA SER A 376 16.23 -17.23 29.61
C SER A 376 17.12 -16.86 30.80
N ARG A 377 17.38 -17.83 31.68
CA ARG A 377 18.22 -17.61 32.87
C ARG A 377 19.63 -17.14 32.48
N ASP A 378 20.23 -17.79 31.49
CA ASP A 378 21.55 -17.42 30.96
C ASP A 378 21.61 -15.97 30.48
N TYR A 379 20.53 -15.48 29.85
CA TYR A 379 20.46 -14.09 29.39
C TYR A 379 20.35 -13.12 30.56
N LEU A 380 19.44 -13.39 31.50
CA LEU A 380 19.23 -12.56 32.69
C LEU A 380 20.49 -12.48 33.57
N ASP A 381 21.22 -13.59 33.73
CA ASP A 381 22.49 -13.64 34.46
C ASP A 381 23.57 -12.76 33.79
N ARG A 382 23.64 -12.76 32.45
CA ARG A 382 24.56 -11.90 31.70
C ARG A 382 24.24 -10.42 31.80
N GLN A 383 22.95 -10.07 31.94
CA GLN A 383 22.53 -8.69 32.20
C GLN A 383 22.76 -8.26 33.66
N LEU A 384 23.39 -9.11 34.48
CA LEU A 384 23.56 -8.91 35.92
C LEU A 384 22.22 -8.77 36.67
N LEU A 385 21.13 -9.25 36.09
CA LEU A 385 19.80 -9.33 36.72
C LEU A 385 19.71 -10.57 37.61
N ILE A 386 20.76 -10.80 38.41
CA ILE A 386 20.96 -12.07 39.13
C ILE A 386 19.90 -12.23 40.23
N TYR A 387 19.44 -11.12 40.82
CA TYR A 387 18.35 -11.05 41.78
C TYR A 387 17.73 -9.64 41.75
N SER A 388 16.98 -9.27 40.70
CA SER A 388 16.02 -8.16 40.85
C SER A 388 14.86 -8.65 41.70
N SER A 389 15.14 -8.75 43.00
CA SER A 389 14.18 -9.09 44.02
C SER A 389 13.26 -7.88 44.23
N TYR A 390 11.99 -8.09 43.93
CA TYR A 390 10.89 -7.73 44.81
C TYR A 390 10.50 -6.26 45.04
N SER A 391 11.15 -5.22 44.48
CA SER A 391 10.77 -3.85 44.91
C SER A 391 11.04 -2.65 44.00
N ALA A 392 11.49 -2.82 42.74
CA ALA A 392 12.07 -1.66 42.04
C ALA A 392 11.39 -1.22 40.74
N LEU A 393 10.24 -1.75 40.32
CA LEU A 393 9.36 -0.94 39.48
C LEU A 393 8.87 0.18 40.39
N SER A 394 9.42 1.39 40.23
CA SER A 394 9.05 2.53 41.06
C SER A 394 7.52 2.67 41.04
N ASN A 395 6.92 3.09 42.16
CA ASN A 395 5.49 3.41 42.28
C ASN A 395 4.97 4.44 41.23
N ASN A 396 5.84 4.93 40.35
CA ASN A 396 5.59 5.84 39.24
C ASN A 396 5.56 5.17 37.86
N THR A 397 5.77 3.86 37.77
CA THR A 397 5.69 3.09 36.51
C THR A 397 4.24 2.80 36.16
N GLY A 398 3.86 3.05 34.90
CA GLY A 398 2.47 2.86 34.49
C GLY A 398 2.09 1.38 34.44
N LYS A 399 0.93 1.02 35.03
CA LYS A 399 0.39 -0.35 35.12
C LYS A 399 0.47 -1.19 33.84
N ARG A 400 0.32 -0.55 32.67
CA ARG A 400 0.17 -1.21 31.36
C ARG A 400 1.27 -0.83 30.35
N VAL A 401 2.46 -0.45 30.83
CA VAL A 401 3.46 0.19 29.97
C VAL A 401 4.89 -0.32 30.18
N THR A 402 5.07 -1.34 31.01
CA THR A 402 6.34 -2.08 31.12
C THR A 402 6.26 -3.33 30.25
N TRP A 403 6.95 -3.31 29.11
CA TRP A 403 6.96 -4.37 28.09
C TRP A 403 8.11 -5.35 28.38
N ASP A 404 8.19 -5.86 29.61
CA ASP A 404 9.35 -6.64 30.06
C ASP A 404 8.96 -8.05 30.50
N PRO A 405 9.52 -9.11 29.88
CA PRO A 405 9.30 -10.48 30.31
C PRO A 405 10.19 -10.86 31.51
N TYR A 406 9.59 -11.38 32.57
CA TYR A 406 10.28 -12.01 33.70
C TYR A 406 10.00 -13.52 33.78
N MET A 407 11.01 -14.27 34.26
CA MET A 407 10.90 -15.65 34.73
C MET A 407 11.41 -15.77 36.17
N GLY A 408 10.57 -16.29 37.08
CA GLY A 408 10.96 -16.57 38.47
C GLY A 408 12.07 -17.63 38.56
N SER A 409 12.97 -17.46 39.53
CA SER A 409 14.21 -18.22 39.68
C SER A 409 14.05 -19.74 39.91
N ASN A 410 12.86 -20.21 40.30
CA ASN A 410 12.65 -21.60 40.74
C ASN A 410 11.56 -22.36 39.95
N GLY A 411 11.10 -21.84 38.81
CA GLY A 411 9.95 -22.43 38.11
C GLY A 411 8.59 -22.10 38.75
N ASP A 412 8.58 -21.47 39.93
CA ASP A 412 7.37 -20.92 40.55
C ASP A 412 6.93 -19.59 39.94
N THR A 413 5.61 -19.37 39.96
CA THR A 413 4.93 -18.24 39.34
C THR A 413 4.61 -17.20 40.40
N LEU A 414 5.35 -16.10 40.45
CA LEU A 414 4.92 -14.93 41.22
C LEU A 414 3.98 -14.10 40.33
N VAL A 415 2.68 -14.18 40.62
CA VAL A 415 1.69 -13.24 40.12
C VAL A 415 1.71 -12.05 41.07
N LEU A 416 2.37 -10.96 40.68
CA LEU A 416 2.32 -9.70 41.42
C LEU A 416 1.07 -8.95 40.97
N ASP A 417 0.15 -8.68 41.91
CA ASP A 417 -1.03 -7.87 41.65
C ASP A 417 -0.67 -6.38 41.72
N TYR A 418 -0.53 -5.76 40.55
CA TYR A 418 -0.31 -4.32 40.41
C TYR A 418 -1.62 -3.54 40.24
N SER A 419 -2.79 -4.14 40.49
CA SER A 419 -4.11 -3.53 40.25
C SER A 419 -4.35 -2.20 40.97
N TRP A 420 -3.51 -1.77 41.91
CA TRP A 420 -3.64 -0.51 42.66
C TRP A 420 -2.42 0.43 42.64
N GLN A 421 -1.36 0.14 41.87
CA GLN A 421 -0.13 0.95 41.84
C GLN A 421 0.15 1.51 40.44
N GLY A 422 0.69 2.73 40.31
CA GLY A 422 1.09 3.31 39.02
C GLY A 422 -0.02 4.00 38.22
N PHE A 423 0.36 4.66 37.12
CA PHE A 423 -0.54 5.41 36.23
C PHE A 423 -0.95 4.60 34.99
N ASP A 424 -2.25 4.36 34.81
CA ASP A 424 -2.76 3.61 33.66
C ASP A 424 -2.84 4.49 32.40
N GLN A 425 -1.74 4.54 31.65
CA GLN A 425 -1.63 5.37 30.44
C GLN A 425 -2.61 4.92 29.34
N LEU A 426 -2.95 3.62 29.24
CA LEU A 426 -3.83 3.14 28.17
C LEU A 426 -5.27 3.58 28.42
N ILE A 427 -5.73 3.49 29.67
CA ILE A 427 -7.05 3.99 30.05
C ILE A 427 -7.11 5.52 29.89
N ASP A 428 -6.09 6.27 30.34
CA ASP A 428 -6.02 7.73 30.13
C ASP A 428 -6.03 8.10 28.63
N VAL A 429 -5.34 7.34 27.78
CA VAL A 429 -5.39 7.50 26.31
C VAL A 429 -6.82 7.31 25.80
N ILE A 430 -7.51 6.23 26.19
CA ILE A 430 -8.88 5.94 25.76
C ILE A 430 -9.85 7.02 26.27
N GLU A 431 -9.72 7.44 27.53
CA GLU A 431 -10.54 8.50 28.11
C GLU A 431 -10.32 9.84 27.41
N LYS A 432 -9.08 10.20 27.08
CA LYS A 432 -8.79 11.40 26.29
C LYS A 432 -9.35 11.31 24.89
N ILE A 433 -9.24 10.17 24.21
CA ILE A 433 -9.81 10.00 22.88
C ILE A 433 -11.33 10.20 22.92
N LYS A 434 -12.03 9.61 23.91
CA LYS A 434 -13.49 9.72 24.07
C LYS A 434 -13.94 11.13 24.45
N ASN A 435 -13.23 11.80 25.35
CA ASN A 435 -13.73 13.01 26.01
C ASN A 435 -13.00 14.30 25.62
N LYS A 436 -11.77 14.20 25.09
CA LYS A 436 -10.89 15.31 24.72
C LYS A 436 -10.10 15.00 23.43
N PRO A 437 -10.77 14.66 22.31
CA PRO A 437 -10.11 14.16 21.10
C PRO A 437 -9.09 15.13 20.47
N ASP A 438 -9.26 16.45 20.68
CA ASP A 438 -8.33 17.48 20.21
C ASP A 438 -7.10 17.67 21.12
N ASP A 439 -6.98 16.89 22.21
CA ASP A 439 -5.82 16.93 23.09
C ASP A 439 -4.57 16.47 22.33
N ARG A 440 -3.48 17.22 22.49
CA ARG A 440 -2.19 16.95 21.84
C ARG A 440 -1.27 16.08 22.70
N ARG A 441 -1.78 15.56 23.83
CA ARG A 441 -1.05 14.78 24.85
C ARG A 441 -1.66 13.38 25.04
N ILE A 442 -2.24 12.84 23.98
CA ILE A 442 -2.71 11.45 23.92
C ILE A 442 -1.50 10.57 23.61
N ILE A 443 -0.76 10.18 24.66
CA ILE A 443 0.56 9.55 24.55
C ILE A 443 0.61 8.32 25.46
N LEU A 444 1.23 7.26 24.94
CA LEU A 444 1.59 6.03 25.66
C LEU A 444 3.12 5.88 25.60
N SER A 445 3.82 5.83 26.74
CA SER A 445 5.29 5.74 26.80
C SER A 445 5.79 4.58 27.66
N ALA A 446 6.53 3.67 27.02
CA ALA A 446 7.28 2.57 27.61
C ALA A 446 8.61 2.99 28.23
N TRP A 447 9.13 4.15 27.85
CA TRP A 447 10.47 4.55 28.24
C TRP A 447 10.49 5.22 29.61
N ASN A 448 10.88 4.47 30.64
CA ASN A 448 11.17 5.02 31.96
C ASN A 448 12.67 4.92 32.28
N PRO A 449 13.42 6.05 32.27
CA PRO A 449 14.84 6.07 32.59
C PRO A 449 15.21 5.43 33.94
N SER A 450 14.33 5.52 34.93
CA SER A 450 14.58 4.98 36.27
C SER A 450 14.55 3.45 36.35
N ASP A 451 13.89 2.77 35.40
CA ASP A 451 13.79 1.30 35.41
C ASP A 451 14.65 0.62 34.34
N LEU A 452 15.40 1.38 33.52
CA LEU A 452 16.18 0.79 32.42
C LEU A 452 17.22 -0.23 32.88
N SER A 453 17.70 -0.12 34.12
CA SER A 453 18.63 -1.08 34.74
C SER A 453 17.93 -2.31 35.34
N LEU A 454 16.61 -2.35 35.34
CA LEU A 454 15.79 -3.38 35.99
C LEU A 454 15.07 -4.27 34.98
N VAL A 455 15.02 -3.85 33.71
CA VAL A 455 14.34 -4.56 32.64
C VAL A 455 15.27 -5.55 31.95
N ALA A 456 14.75 -6.71 31.52
CA ALA A 456 15.50 -7.69 30.76
C ALA A 456 15.97 -7.11 29.42
N LEU A 457 15.11 -6.33 28.76
CA LEU A 457 15.47 -5.60 27.54
C LEU A 457 14.83 -4.20 27.56
N PRO A 458 15.62 -3.12 27.39
CA PRO A 458 15.05 -1.79 27.24
C PRO A 458 14.03 -1.74 26.09
N PRO A 459 12.86 -1.10 26.25
CA PRO A 459 11.80 -1.13 25.23
C PRO A 459 12.28 -0.64 23.87
N CYS A 460 12.02 -1.42 22.81
CA CYS A 460 12.36 -1.04 21.44
C CYS A 460 11.38 0.02 20.90
N HIS A 461 10.08 -0.25 20.98
CA HIS A 461 8.99 0.69 20.68
C HIS A 461 8.71 1.54 21.92
N MET A 462 9.33 2.72 21.97
CA MET A 462 9.46 3.52 23.20
C MET A 462 8.18 4.27 23.56
N PHE A 463 7.51 4.85 22.57
CA PHE A 463 6.27 5.58 22.80
C PHE A 463 5.41 5.63 21.55
N ALA A 464 4.11 5.82 21.74
CA ALA A 464 3.13 6.09 20.70
C ALA A 464 2.32 7.33 21.05
N GLN A 465 2.02 8.14 20.03
CA GLN A 465 1.12 9.27 20.11
C GLN A 465 -0.09 9.01 19.22
N PHE A 466 -1.28 9.33 19.74
CA PHE A 466 -2.53 9.21 19.01
C PHE A 466 -3.05 10.57 18.57
N TYR A 467 -3.81 10.56 17.48
CA TYR A 467 -4.39 11.76 16.89
C TYR A 467 -5.79 11.45 16.37
N VAL A 468 -6.78 12.23 16.81
CA VAL A 468 -8.17 12.12 16.35
C VAL A 468 -8.47 13.26 15.40
N ALA A 469 -9.01 12.93 14.22
CA ALA A 469 -9.55 13.93 13.30
C ALA A 469 -10.56 13.31 12.35
N ASN A 470 -11.63 14.04 12.01
CA ASN A 470 -12.66 13.61 11.06
C ASN A 470 -13.30 12.24 11.41
N GLY A 471 -13.46 11.95 12.71
CA GLY A 471 -13.97 10.65 13.16
C GLY A 471 -12.98 9.49 13.01
N GLU A 472 -11.70 9.78 12.74
CA GLU A 472 -10.65 8.77 12.56
C GLU A 472 -9.60 8.86 13.67
N LEU A 473 -9.04 7.71 14.04
CA LEU A 473 -7.92 7.60 14.98
C LEU A 473 -6.65 7.16 14.25
N SER A 474 -5.60 7.97 14.31
CA SER A 474 -4.26 7.64 13.82
C SER A 474 -3.28 7.44 14.99
N CYS A 475 -2.23 6.66 14.75
CA CYS A 475 -1.16 6.39 15.71
C CYS A 475 0.20 6.62 15.07
N GLN A 476 1.06 7.37 15.75
CA GLN A 476 2.49 7.47 15.43
C GLN A 476 3.31 6.82 16.53
N MET A 477 4.08 5.78 16.20
CA MET A 477 4.94 5.07 17.14
C MET A 477 6.42 5.34 16.83
N TYR A 478 7.20 5.65 17.86
CA TYR A 478 8.66 5.78 17.79
C TYR A 478 9.35 4.52 18.31
N GLN A 479 10.18 3.91 17.46
CA GLN A 479 10.99 2.74 17.78
C GLN A 479 12.47 3.10 17.71
N ARG A 480 13.19 3.09 18.85
CA ARG A 480 14.62 3.43 18.90
C ARG A 480 15.51 2.47 18.12
N SER A 481 15.12 1.20 18.03
CA SER A 481 15.91 0.12 17.46
C SER A 481 14.99 -0.89 16.80
N ALA A 482 15.19 -1.12 15.51
CA ALA A 482 14.26 -1.82 14.66
C ALA A 482 14.99 -2.87 13.82
N ASP A 483 14.87 -4.13 14.23
CA ASP A 483 15.29 -5.28 13.42
C ASP A 483 14.34 -5.41 12.24
N MET A 484 14.83 -5.05 11.05
CA MET A 484 14.05 -5.10 9.82
C MET A 484 13.73 -6.53 9.37
N GLY A 485 14.51 -7.53 9.80
CA GLY A 485 14.33 -8.94 9.46
C GLY A 485 13.14 -9.58 10.19
N LEU A 486 13.11 -9.43 11.51
CA LEU A 486 12.14 -10.09 12.38
C LEU A 486 11.16 -9.12 13.05
N GLY A 487 11.68 -8.10 13.75
CA GLY A 487 10.89 -7.24 14.63
C GLY A 487 9.92 -6.33 13.88
N VAL A 488 10.38 -5.59 12.87
CA VAL A 488 9.57 -4.57 12.19
C VAL A 488 8.26 -5.09 11.60
N PRO A 489 8.22 -6.22 10.86
CA PRO A 489 6.95 -6.80 10.41
C PRO A 489 5.96 -7.05 11.55
N PHE A 490 6.46 -7.47 12.71
CA PHE A 490 5.67 -7.72 13.91
C PHE A 490 5.18 -6.41 14.54
N ASN A 491 6.07 -5.41 14.64
CA ASN A 491 5.74 -4.10 15.22
C ASN A 491 4.74 -3.31 14.37
N ILE A 492 4.83 -3.40 13.03
CA ILE A 492 3.83 -2.80 12.12
C ILE A 492 2.45 -3.38 12.41
N ALA A 493 2.33 -4.71 12.45
CA ALA A 493 1.06 -5.38 12.71
C ALA A 493 0.54 -5.09 14.13
N SER A 494 1.42 -5.12 15.15
CA SER A 494 1.05 -4.92 16.56
C SER A 494 0.46 -3.52 16.81
N TYR A 495 1.15 -2.45 16.40
CA TYR A 495 0.63 -1.10 16.62
C TYR A 495 -0.51 -0.72 15.68
N SER A 496 -0.58 -1.31 14.48
CA SER A 496 -1.78 -1.20 13.63
C SER A 496 -2.99 -1.83 14.31
N LEU A 497 -2.82 -3.02 14.92
CA LEU A 497 -3.88 -3.69 15.67
C LEU A 497 -4.29 -2.89 16.90
N LEU A 498 -3.34 -2.38 17.68
CA LEU A 498 -3.63 -1.51 18.83
C LEU A 498 -4.45 -0.28 18.41
N THR A 499 -4.08 0.34 17.28
CA THR A 499 -4.83 1.49 16.73
C THR A 499 -6.25 1.08 16.36
N CYS A 500 -6.44 -0.05 15.69
CA CYS A 500 -7.77 -0.57 15.35
C CYS A 500 -8.60 -0.91 16.60
N MET A 501 -8.00 -1.50 17.64
CA MET A 501 -8.67 -1.83 18.89
C MET A 501 -9.14 -0.56 19.63
N ILE A 502 -8.27 0.44 19.76
CA ILE A 502 -8.61 1.71 20.43
C ILE A 502 -9.68 2.46 19.62
N ALA A 503 -9.55 2.51 18.29
CA ALA A 503 -10.56 3.11 17.43
C ALA A 503 -11.92 2.44 17.63
N HIS A 504 -11.95 1.10 17.65
CA HIS A 504 -13.16 0.31 17.87
C HIS A 504 -13.86 0.63 19.19
N VAL A 505 -13.15 0.61 20.33
CA VAL A 505 -13.75 0.86 21.65
C VAL A 505 -14.09 2.34 21.89
N CYS A 506 -13.66 3.23 21.00
CA CYS A 506 -13.97 4.66 21.00
C CYS A 506 -14.97 5.05 19.90
N ASP A 507 -15.56 4.09 19.19
CA ASP A 507 -16.49 4.31 18.08
C ASP A 507 -15.91 5.25 16.98
N LEU A 508 -14.62 5.09 16.69
CA LEU A 508 -13.88 5.80 15.63
C LEU A 508 -13.48 4.84 14.51
N VAL A 509 -13.17 5.40 13.34
CA VAL A 509 -12.60 4.66 12.20
C VAL A 509 -11.08 4.61 12.33
N PRO A 510 -10.40 3.47 12.08
CA PRO A 510 -8.95 3.43 12.00
C PRO A 510 -8.42 4.33 10.86
N GLY A 511 -7.53 5.27 11.21
CA GLY A 511 -6.91 6.21 10.29
C GLY A 511 -5.59 5.66 9.75
N ASP A 512 -4.47 6.18 10.26
CA ASP A 512 -3.13 5.84 9.80
C ASP A 512 -2.26 5.29 10.93
N PHE A 513 -1.39 4.35 10.59
CA PHE A 513 -0.25 3.98 11.41
C PHE A 513 1.04 4.57 10.82
N ILE A 514 1.77 5.36 11.62
CA ILE A 514 3.05 5.96 11.26
C ILE A 514 4.13 5.32 12.14
N HIS A 515 5.10 4.68 11.50
CA HIS A 515 6.23 4.04 12.16
C HIS A 515 7.48 4.88 12.01
N VAL A 516 7.88 5.57 13.08
CA VAL A 516 9.12 6.36 13.14
C VAL A 516 10.21 5.50 13.76
N ILE A 517 11.35 5.38 13.09
CA ILE A 517 12.44 4.50 13.49
C ILE A 517 13.71 5.31 13.72
N GLY A 518 14.35 5.06 14.87
CA GLY A 518 15.72 5.49 15.18
C GLY A 518 16.73 4.67 14.38
N ASP A 519 17.32 3.64 15.00
CA ASP A 519 18.27 2.73 14.35
C ASP A 519 17.52 1.60 13.61
N ALA A 520 17.29 1.80 12.30
CA ALA A 520 16.76 0.79 11.40
C ALA A 520 17.91 -0.10 10.90
N HIS A 521 17.88 -1.40 11.21
CA HIS A 521 19.01 -2.27 10.92
C HIS A 521 18.63 -3.64 10.39
N VAL A 522 19.54 -4.21 9.61
CA VAL A 522 19.53 -5.58 9.12
C VAL A 522 20.74 -6.28 9.70
N TYR A 523 20.51 -7.37 10.45
CA TYR A 523 21.60 -8.24 10.87
C TYR A 523 22.31 -8.84 9.66
N LYS A 524 23.65 -8.95 9.72
CA LYS A 524 24.45 -9.54 8.63
C LYS A 524 23.96 -10.95 8.25
N THR A 525 23.50 -11.72 9.23
CA THR A 525 22.93 -13.07 9.05
C THR A 525 21.58 -13.07 8.32
N HIS A 526 20.87 -11.95 8.28
CA HIS A 526 19.56 -11.81 7.63
C HIS A 526 19.63 -11.24 6.21
N VAL A 527 20.79 -10.73 5.76
CA VAL A 527 20.94 -10.14 4.42
C VAL A 527 20.50 -11.12 3.31
N ARG A 528 20.98 -12.37 3.34
CA ARG A 528 20.60 -13.38 2.33
C ARG A 528 19.09 -13.73 2.38
N PRO A 529 18.49 -14.04 3.55
CA PRO A 529 17.04 -14.20 3.67
C PRO A 529 16.23 -13.01 3.14
N LEU A 530 16.63 -11.77 3.46
CA LEU A 530 15.95 -10.56 3.01
C LEU A 530 16.10 -10.32 1.51
N GLN A 531 17.27 -10.61 0.92
CA GLN A 531 17.44 -10.61 -0.54
C GLN A 531 16.51 -11.61 -1.24
N LYS A 532 16.18 -12.76 -0.61
CA LYS A 532 15.15 -13.67 -1.12
C LYS A 532 13.75 -13.05 -0.98
N GLN A 533 13.45 -12.38 0.12
CA GLN A 533 12.18 -11.68 0.32
C GLN A 533 11.97 -10.57 -0.71
N LEU A 534 13.00 -9.77 -1.02
CA LEU A 534 12.95 -8.64 -1.97
C LEU A 534 12.64 -9.06 -3.41
N ARG A 535 12.78 -10.35 -3.75
CA ARG A 535 12.44 -10.89 -5.08
C ARG A 535 10.97 -11.31 -5.18
N LYS A 536 10.24 -11.36 -4.06
CA LYS A 536 8.82 -11.73 -4.02
C LYS A 536 7.97 -10.48 -4.22
N LEU A 537 7.02 -10.54 -5.13
CA LEU A 537 6.06 -9.45 -5.31
C LEU A 537 5.07 -9.41 -4.14
N PRO A 538 4.72 -8.20 -3.62
CA PRO A 538 3.61 -8.05 -2.71
C PRO A 538 2.31 -8.59 -3.28
N ARG A 539 1.45 -9.06 -2.40
CA ARG A 539 0.05 -9.42 -2.66
C ARG A 539 -0.83 -8.44 -1.87
N PRO A 540 -2.13 -8.28 -2.22
CA PRO A 540 -3.02 -7.41 -1.46
C PRO A 540 -2.96 -7.72 0.04
N PHE A 541 -2.89 -6.66 0.85
CA PHE A 541 -2.98 -6.81 2.29
C PHE A 541 -4.32 -7.44 2.71
N PRO A 542 -4.35 -8.21 3.82
CA PRO A 542 -5.59 -8.77 4.33
C PRO A 542 -6.51 -7.68 4.88
N THR A 543 -7.76 -8.05 5.17
CA THR A 543 -8.70 -7.22 5.93
C THR A 543 -8.80 -7.73 7.36
N LEU A 544 -8.81 -6.83 8.34
CA LEU A 544 -9.03 -7.18 9.74
C LEU A 544 -10.51 -7.00 10.10
N GLU A 545 -11.14 -8.05 10.58
CA GLU A 545 -12.45 -7.99 11.24
C GLU A 545 -12.26 -8.10 12.75
N ILE A 546 -12.90 -7.19 13.47
CA ILE A 546 -12.94 -7.16 14.94
C ILE A 546 -14.37 -7.47 15.37
N SER A 547 -14.53 -8.34 16.38
CA SER A 547 -15.83 -8.67 16.96
C SER A 547 -16.60 -7.40 17.38
N PRO A 548 -17.83 -7.16 16.85
CA PRO A 548 -18.55 -5.91 17.06
C PRO A 548 -19.05 -5.70 18.51
N GLU A 549 -19.15 -6.79 19.27
CA GLU A 549 -19.67 -6.80 20.65
C GLU A 549 -18.65 -6.31 21.69
N LYS A 550 -17.38 -6.19 21.31
CA LYS A 550 -16.28 -5.91 22.25
C LYS A 550 -16.09 -4.40 22.45
N LYS A 551 -16.76 -3.87 23.48
CA LYS A 551 -16.73 -2.42 23.79
C LYS A 551 -15.68 -2.00 24.81
N ASP A 552 -14.96 -2.96 25.37
CA ASP A 552 -13.93 -2.72 26.38
C ASP A 552 -12.58 -3.31 25.95
N ILE A 553 -11.51 -2.54 26.15
CA ILE A 553 -10.15 -2.88 25.69
C ILE A 553 -9.61 -4.14 26.39
N ASP A 554 -10.06 -4.40 27.63
CA ASP A 554 -9.65 -5.56 28.41
C ASP A 554 -10.47 -6.82 28.11
N SER A 555 -11.58 -6.68 27.39
CA SER A 555 -12.48 -7.79 27.07
C SER A 555 -12.03 -8.61 25.85
N PHE A 556 -11.05 -8.13 25.08
CA PHE A 556 -10.60 -8.77 23.86
C PHE A 556 -9.86 -10.09 24.13
N VAL A 557 -10.17 -11.09 23.31
CA VAL A 557 -9.43 -12.35 23.22
C VAL A 557 -9.00 -12.61 21.78
N ALA A 558 -8.04 -13.52 21.57
CA ALA A 558 -7.46 -13.74 20.24
C ALA A 558 -8.48 -14.12 19.15
N THR A 559 -9.57 -14.79 19.51
CA THR A 559 -10.64 -15.18 18.57
C THR A 559 -11.52 -14.01 18.11
N ASP A 560 -11.42 -12.84 18.75
CA ASP A 560 -12.15 -11.64 18.35
C ASP A 560 -11.55 -10.96 17.13
N PHE A 561 -10.36 -11.41 16.67
CA PHE A 561 -9.64 -10.83 15.54
C PHE A 561 -9.53 -11.85 14.41
N LYS A 562 -10.21 -11.58 13.30
CA LYS A 562 -10.16 -12.43 12.09
C LYS A 562 -9.45 -11.69 10.97
N LEU A 563 -8.46 -12.34 10.37
CA LEU A 563 -7.84 -11.87 9.13
C LEU A 563 -8.49 -12.55 7.95
N MET A 564 -9.11 -11.75 7.11
CA MET A 564 -9.71 -12.18 5.86
C MET A 564 -8.69 -12.03 4.74
N ASP A 565 -8.62 -13.05 3.88
CA ASP A 565 -7.84 -13.04 2.63
C ASP A 565 -6.32 -12.87 2.83
N TYR A 566 -5.77 -13.34 3.96
CA TYR A 566 -4.32 -13.34 4.17
C TYR A 566 -3.65 -14.48 3.38
N ASP A 567 -3.19 -14.16 2.17
CA ASP A 567 -2.46 -15.07 1.27
C ASP A 567 -0.98 -14.66 1.11
N PRO A 568 -0.14 -14.79 2.16
CA PRO A 568 1.27 -14.43 2.06
C PRO A 568 2.08 -15.50 1.32
N HIS A 569 3.22 -15.09 0.80
CA HIS A 569 4.31 -15.99 0.45
C HIS A 569 4.77 -16.82 1.66
N GLN A 570 5.40 -17.95 1.38
CA GLN A 570 5.92 -18.86 2.42
C GLN A 570 6.86 -18.16 3.41
N LYS A 571 6.87 -18.69 4.65
CA LYS A 571 7.75 -18.25 5.74
C LYS A 571 9.21 -18.26 5.28
N ILE A 572 9.97 -17.25 5.72
CA ILE A 572 11.42 -17.17 5.53
C ILE A 572 12.06 -17.30 6.91
N GLU A 573 12.85 -18.34 7.11
CA GLU A 573 13.54 -18.57 8.38
C GLU A 573 14.66 -17.55 8.60
N MET A 574 14.61 -16.89 9.76
CA MET A 574 15.61 -15.95 10.25
C MET A 574 15.79 -16.21 11.75
N LYS A 575 17.03 -16.41 12.20
CA LYS A 575 17.32 -16.64 13.62
C LYS A 575 17.40 -15.31 14.35
N MET A 576 16.77 -15.22 15.52
CA MET A 576 16.90 -14.06 16.39
C MET A 576 18.34 -13.93 16.90
N ALA A 577 18.85 -12.70 16.96
CA ALA A 577 20.12 -12.40 17.59
C ALA A 577 19.88 -12.15 19.09
N VAL A 578 20.51 -12.94 19.96
CA VAL A 578 20.36 -12.85 21.42
C VAL A 578 21.48 -12.04 22.03
#